data_AF-A0A0D0PCW6-F1
#
_entry.id   AF-A0A0D0PCW6-F1
#
_cell.length_a   1.000
_cell.length_b   1.000
_cell.length_c   1.000
_cell.angle_alpha   90.00
_cell.angle_beta   90.00
_cell.angle_gamma   90.00
#
_symmetry.space_group_name_H-M   'P 1'
#
loop_
_entity.id
_entity.type
_entity.pdbx_description
1 polymer ?
#
loop_
_entity_poly.entity_id
_entity_poly.type
_entity_poly.pdbx_seq_one_letter_code
_entity_poly.pdbx_strand_id
1 'polypeptide(L)'
;MAQPSSSSRVAAGHSLFDRMGKKQKKTDRAPAPAQTILVGAHGRYQVKSGWLAGGFVARAFPKPPARARGMIAEATGATEEAAIAALHDVIDAREAQRTKGRRADPQTGLGIPSVEEYVEAVGQVTLSRPQTAMLTALCLAGEDGLTDARIARAAGYKSEASANRSLAAAGLLIAEYLSVDTRARDDADTPDGAALLGFRTAGELEGETGRRILHPEVCHALRMAL
;
A
#
# COMPACT_ATOMS: atom_id res chain seq x y z
N MET A 1 -47.36 -44.79 -47.94
CA MET A 1 -47.95 -46.14 -47.79
C MET A 1 -47.13 -46.92 -46.75
N ALA A 2 -47.82 -47.46 -45.75
CA ALA A 2 -47.50 -48.63 -44.91
C ALA A 2 -46.12 -48.76 -44.21
N GLN A 3 -46.12 -48.74 -42.87
CA GLN A 3 -45.28 -49.66 -42.06
C GLN A 3 -45.85 -51.10 -42.15
N PRO A 4 -45.11 -52.17 -41.77
CA PRO A 4 -45.11 -52.62 -40.35
C PRO A 4 -43.89 -53.46 -39.85
N SER A 5 -43.76 -53.53 -38.52
CA SER A 5 -43.43 -54.70 -37.64
C SER A 5 -42.06 -55.43 -37.77
N SER A 6 -41.44 -56.03 -36.76
CA SER A 6 -41.55 -56.09 -35.29
C SER A 6 -40.48 -57.08 -34.76
N SER A 7 -39.96 -56.83 -33.55
CA SER A 7 -39.58 -57.83 -32.50
C SER A 7 -38.38 -58.78 -32.70
N SER A 8 -37.39 -58.72 -31.79
CA SER A 8 -37.21 -59.79 -30.76
C SER A 8 -36.26 -59.33 -29.63
N ARG A 9 -36.57 -59.81 -28.42
CA ARG A 9 -35.94 -59.59 -27.10
C ARG A 9 -34.70 -60.48 -26.89
N VAL A 10 -33.76 -60.08 -26.03
CA VAL A 10 -33.27 -60.93 -24.92
C VAL A 10 -32.91 -60.04 -23.72
N ALA A 11 -33.36 -60.48 -22.54
CA ALA A 11 -33.17 -59.89 -21.23
C ALA A 11 -32.17 -60.73 -20.40
N ALA A 12 -31.36 -60.09 -19.57
CA ALA A 12 -30.77 -60.56 -18.29
C ALA A 12 -29.75 -59.49 -17.85
N GLY A 13 -29.70 -58.97 -16.63
CA GLY A 13 -30.46 -59.29 -15.44
C GLY A 13 -30.16 -58.32 -14.28
N HIS A 14 -31.05 -58.40 -13.30
CA HIS A 14 -30.85 -58.20 -11.86
C HIS A 14 -30.52 -56.79 -11.32
N SER A 15 -31.64 -56.11 -11.04
CA SER A 15 -31.88 -55.23 -9.90
C SER A 15 -31.17 -55.66 -8.59
N LEU A 16 -30.30 -54.79 -8.08
CA LEU A 16 -29.71 -54.86 -6.73
C LEU A 16 -30.06 -53.64 -5.86
N PHE A 17 -31.19 -53.00 -6.12
CA PHE A 17 -31.70 -51.92 -5.28
C PHE A 17 -33.12 -52.21 -4.85
N ASP A 18 -33.26 -52.90 -3.72
CA ASP A 18 -34.35 -52.64 -2.78
C ASP A 18 -34.18 -53.47 -1.50
N ARG A 19 -33.65 -52.84 -0.44
CA ARG A 19 -34.39 -52.56 0.81
C ARG A 19 -33.49 -52.21 2.00
N MET A 20 -33.95 -51.16 2.67
CA MET A 20 -33.82 -50.83 4.10
C MET A 20 -32.52 -50.22 4.63
N GLY A 21 -32.65 -48.93 4.98
CA GLY A 21 -31.82 -48.24 5.95
C GLY A 21 -32.27 -46.79 6.10
N LYS A 22 -33.14 -46.51 7.07
CA LYS A 22 -33.48 -45.14 7.51
C LYS A 22 -32.19 -44.31 7.65
N LYS A 23 -32.03 -43.25 6.87
CA LYS A 23 -31.04 -42.19 7.16
C LYS A 23 -31.72 -40.84 7.19
N GLN A 24 -31.36 -40.12 8.25
CA GLN A 24 -31.95 -38.89 8.74
C GLN A 24 -32.16 -37.85 7.64
N LYS A 25 -33.33 -37.22 7.73
CA LYS A 25 -33.64 -35.90 7.20
C LYS A 25 -32.43 -35.00 7.49
N LYS A 26 -31.63 -34.70 6.47
CA LYS A 26 -30.61 -33.66 6.51
C LYS A 26 -31.41 -32.39 6.79
N THR A 27 -31.33 -31.90 8.02
CA THR A 27 -31.72 -30.55 8.34
C THR A 27 -30.94 -29.65 7.40
N ASP A 28 -31.66 -28.92 6.56
CA ASP A 28 -31.12 -27.75 5.88
C ASP A 28 -30.52 -26.88 6.97
N ARG A 29 -29.19 -26.93 7.09
CA ARG A 29 -28.44 -26.04 7.96
C ARG A 29 -28.65 -24.67 7.35
N ALA A 30 -29.51 -23.89 8.00
CA ALA A 30 -29.71 -22.50 7.68
C ALA A 30 -28.34 -21.84 7.43
N PRO A 31 -28.19 -20.98 6.41
CA PRO A 31 -26.97 -20.24 6.22
C PRO A 31 -26.62 -19.57 7.54
N ALA A 32 -25.40 -19.82 8.03
CA ALA A 32 -24.92 -19.20 9.25
C ALA A 32 -25.14 -17.68 9.12
N PRO A 33 -25.67 -17.01 10.16
CA PRO A 33 -25.93 -15.58 10.08
C PRO A 33 -24.66 -14.88 9.63
N ALA A 34 -24.78 -14.00 8.64
CA ALA A 34 -23.68 -13.18 8.15
C ALA A 34 -23.02 -12.52 9.37
N GLN A 35 -21.80 -12.93 9.68
CA GLN A 35 -21.09 -12.45 10.85
C GLN A 35 -20.88 -10.95 10.67
N THR A 36 -21.39 -10.16 11.61
CA THR A 36 -21.30 -8.71 11.59
C THR A 36 -19.82 -8.33 11.56
N ILE A 37 -19.39 -7.69 10.47
CA ILE A 37 -18.03 -7.15 10.35
C ILE A 37 -18.08 -5.73 10.91
N LEU A 38 -17.36 -5.47 12.00
CA LEU A 38 -17.16 -4.10 12.46
C LEU A 38 -16.05 -3.45 11.65
N VAL A 39 -16.28 -2.19 11.30
CA VAL A 39 -15.34 -1.37 10.53
C VAL A 39 -14.96 -0.18 11.41
N GLY A 40 -13.70 -0.15 11.83
CA GLY A 40 -13.09 0.93 12.58
C GLY A 40 -11.90 1.55 11.84
N ALA A 41 -11.15 2.40 12.55
CA ALA A 41 -9.93 3.02 12.03
C ALA A 41 -8.89 3.15 13.15
N HIS A 42 -7.62 2.93 12.80
CA HIS A 42 -6.48 3.17 13.69
C HIS A 42 -5.32 3.77 12.89
N GLY A 43 -4.85 4.94 13.31
CA GLY A 43 -3.88 5.74 12.54
C GLY A 43 -4.33 5.96 11.10
N ARG A 44 -3.48 5.57 10.13
CA ARG A 44 -3.75 5.65 8.69
C ARG A 44 -4.44 4.42 8.09
N TYR A 45 -4.84 3.44 8.92
CA TYR A 45 -5.41 2.18 8.46
C TYR A 45 -6.89 2.06 8.79
N GLN A 46 -7.63 1.39 7.91
CA GLN A 46 -8.98 0.91 8.17
C GLN A 46 -8.88 -0.46 8.84
N VAL A 47 -9.56 -0.62 9.97
CA VAL A 47 -9.61 -1.88 10.71
C VAL A 47 -10.93 -2.58 10.40
N LYS A 48 -10.87 -3.87 10.09
CA LYS A 48 -12.06 -4.73 9.94
C LYS A 48 -11.91 -5.92 10.87
N SER A 49 -12.90 -6.16 11.71
CA SER A 49 -12.93 -7.30 12.63
C SER A 49 -14.14 -8.19 12.37
N GLY A 50 -14.01 -9.45 12.77
CA GLY A 50 -15.09 -10.41 12.73
C GLY A 50 -14.66 -11.78 13.23
N TRP A 51 -15.61 -12.70 13.31
CA TRP A 51 -15.32 -14.09 13.64
C TRP A 51 -14.78 -14.81 12.40
N LEU A 52 -13.67 -15.53 12.51
CA LEU A 52 -13.11 -16.32 11.41
C LEU A 52 -12.44 -17.58 11.96
N ALA A 53 -12.69 -18.72 11.32
CA ALA A 53 -12.05 -20.00 11.64
C ALA A 53 -12.09 -20.43 13.14
N GLY A 54 -13.07 -19.95 13.90
CA GLY A 54 -13.24 -20.33 15.32
C GLY A 54 -12.63 -19.35 16.34
N GLY A 55 -12.18 -18.16 15.91
CA GLY A 55 -11.76 -17.07 16.81
C GLY A 55 -12.12 -15.69 16.27
N PHE A 56 -11.97 -14.65 17.08
CA PHE A 56 -12.09 -13.28 16.61
C PHE A 56 -10.78 -12.83 15.97
N VAL A 57 -10.89 -12.25 14.78
CA VAL A 57 -9.76 -11.76 13.99
C VAL A 57 -10.01 -10.31 13.61
N ALA A 58 -8.99 -9.47 13.76
CA ALA A 58 -8.97 -8.09 13.28
C ALA A 58 -7.86 -7.94 12.24
N ARG A 59 -8.17 -7.24 11.14
CA ARG A 59 -7.26 -6.99 10.00
C ARG A 59 -7.19 -5.51 9.67
N ALA A 60 -5.98 -5.03 9.42
CA ALA A 60 -5.72 -3.67 8.97
C ALA A 60 -5.56 -3.60 7.46
N PHE A 61 -6.17 -2.59 6.85
CA PHE A 61 -6.10 -2.31 5.42
C PHE A 61 -5.78 -0.82 5.18
N PRO A 62 -5.21 -0.44 4.04
CA PRO A 62 -5.10 0.96 3.64
C PRO A 62 -6.47 1.65 3.58
N LYS A 63 -6.56 2.91 4.04
CA LYS A 63 -7.80 3.71 3.93
C LYS A 63 -8.02 4.16 2.47
N PRO A 64 -9.24 4.07 1.92
CA PRO A 64 -9.58 4.71 0.64
C PRO A 64 -9.23 6.21 0.67
N PRO A 65 -8.77 6.83 -0.43
CA PRO A 65 -8.76 6.38 -1.84
C PRO A 65 -7.49 5.61 -2.28
N ALA A 66 -6.80 4.97 -1.33
CA ALA A 66 -5.70 4.02 -1.54
C ALA A 66 -5.74 3.23 -2.88
N ARG A 67 -4.64 3.26 -3.66
CA ARG A 67 -4.49 2.42 -4.86
C ARG A 67 -4.06 1.00 -4.52
N ALA A 68 -3.16 0.83 -3.54
CA ALA A 68 -2.67 -0.49 -3.17
C ALA A 68 -3.71 -1.25 -2.34
N ARG A 69 -4.04 -2.45 -2.82
CA ARG A 69 -4.92 -3.42 -2.17
C ARG A 69 -4.06 -4.42 -1.43
N GLY A 70 -4.21 -4.52 -0.11
CA GLY A 70 -3.44 -5.47 0.69
C GLY A 70 -3.76 -5.40 2.17
N MET A 71 -3.52 -6.49 2.87
CA MET A 71 -3.59 -6.54 4.33
C MET A 71 -2.26 -6.06 4.91
N ILE A 72 -2.31 -5.14 5.87
CA ILE A 72 -1.13 -4.55 6.53
C ILE A 72 -0.70 -5.36 7.75
N ALA A 73 -1.68 -5.78 8.55
CA ALA A 73 -1.48 -6.54 9.77
C ALA A 73 -2.75 -7.33 10.10
N GLU A 74 -2.59 -8.38 10.88
CA GLU A 74 -3.66 -9.20 11.44
C GLU A 74 -3.34 -9.49 12.91
N ALA A 75 -4.38 -9.51 13.74
CA ALA A 75 -4.30 -10.01 15.11
C ALA A 75 -5.55 -10.81 15.46
N THR A 76 -5.42 -11.69 16.45
CA THR A 76 -6.51 -12.54 16.93
C THR A 76 -6.76 -12.33 18.41
N GLY A 77 -8.00 -12.49 18.86
CA GLY A 77 -8.38 -12.31 20.26
C GLY A 77 -9.48 -13.27 20.72
N ALA A 78 -9.62 -13.41 22.04
CA ALA A 78 -10.70 -14.17 22.66
C ALA A 78 -12.07 -13.48 22.51
N THR A 79 -12.07 -12.16 22.39
CA THR A 79 -13.23 -11.32 22.02
C THR A 79 -12.89 -10.46 20.82
N GLU A 80 -13.91 -9.87 20.19
CA GLU A 80 -13.71 -8.94 19.06
C GLU A 80 -12.88 -7.72 19.48
N GLU A 81 -13.18 -7.15 20.65
CA GLU A 81 -12.48 -6.00 21.21
C GLU A 81 -11.03 -6.34 21.53
N ALA A 82 -10.77 -7.54 22.07
CA ALA A 82 -9.42 -8.00 22.33
C ALA A 82 -8.60 -8.18 21.03
N ALA A 83 -9.24 -8.65 19.95
CA ALA A 83 -8.58 -8.75 18.65
C ALA A 83 -8.25 -7.37 18.06
N ILE A 84 -9.16 -6.40 18.19
CA ILE A 84 -8.94 -5.01 17.75
C ILE A 84 -7.82 -4.35 18.56
N ALA A 85 -7.84 -4.47 19.88
CA ALA A 85 -6.81 -3.91 20.74
C ALA A 85 -5.43 -4.50 20.43
N ALA A 86 -5.33 -5.83 20.29
CA ALA A 86 -4.09 -6.49 19.89
C ALA A 86 -3.61 -6.02 18.51
N LEU A 87 -4.52 -5.77 17.56
CA LEU A 87 -4.15 -5.21 16.26
C LEU A 87 -3.61 -3.79 16.38
N HIS A 88 -4.20 -2.95 17.23
CA HIS A 88 -3.70 -1.59 17.47
C HIS A 88 -2.27 -1.62 18.01
N ASP A 89 -2.00 -2.48 19.00
CA ASP A 89 -0.65 -2.65 19.57
C ASP A 89 0.36 -3.12 18.50
N VAL A 90 -0.03 -4.04 17.63
CA VAL A 90 0.81 -4.51 16.51
C VAL A 90 1.13 -3.36 15.54
N ILE A 91 0.14 -2.52 15.21
CA ILE A 91 0.34 -1.37 14.34
C ILE A 91 1.28 -0.35 15.01
N ASP A 92 1.03 0.00 16.27
CA ASP A 92 1.79 1.02 16.98
C ASP A 92 3.24 0.56 17.20
N ALA A 93 3.46 -0.70 17.55
CA ALA A 93 4.79 -1.29 17.65
C ALA A 93 5.53 -1.25 16.30
N ARG A 94 4.83 -1.56 15.20
CA ARG A 94 5.39 -1.49 13.84
C ARG A 94 5.78 -0.06 13.46
N GLU A 95 4.93 0.93 13.70
CA GLU A 95 5.21 2.33 13.36
C GLU A 95 6.34 2.91 14.24
N ALA A 96 6.37 2.55 15.53
CA ALA A 96 7.46 2.92 16.43
C ALA A 96 8.80 2.31 15.99
N GLN A 97 8.81 1.03 15.60
CA GLN A 97 10.02 0.36 15.12
C GLN A 97 10.53 0.98 13.82
N ARG A 98 9.62 1.29 12.88
CA ARG A 98 9.96 1.98 11.63
C ARG A 98 10.61 3.33 11.91
N THR A 99 9.96 4.16 12.73
CA THR A 99 10.47 5.49 13.09
C THR A 99 11.86 5.41 13.75
N LYS A 100 12.07 4.45 14.66
CA LYS A 100 13.39 4.23 15.30
C LYS A 100 14.46 3.74 14.33
N GLY A 101 14.08 3.00 13.30
CA GLY A 101 14.98 2.43 12.30
C GLY A 101 15.37 3.39 11.17
N ARG A 102 14.78 4.59 11.10
CA ARG A 102 15.06 5.56 10.05
C ARG A 102 16.50 6.07 10.16
N ARG A 103 17.20 6.10 9.02
CA ARG A 103 18.52 6.74 8.90
C ARG A 103 18.35 8.25 9.00
N ALA A 104 19.20 8.93 9.75
CA ALA A 104 19.26 10.39 9.70
C ALA A 104 19.94 10.85 8.40
N ASP A 105 19.31 11.77 7.68
CA ASP A 105 19.94 12.46 6.58
C ASP A 105 21.05 13.39 7.10
N PRO A 106 22.31 13.28 6.63
CA PRO A 106 23.40 14.08 7.16
C PRO A 106 23.28 15.57 6.86
N GLN A 107 22.54 15.97 5.82
CA GLN A 107 22.38 17.38 5.44
C GLN A 107 21.26 18.07 6.23
N THR A 108 20.14 17.39 6.41
CA THR A 108 18.92 17.98 7.00
C THR A 108 18.61 17.47 8.40
N GLY A 109 19.25 16.39 8.84
CA GLY A 109 18.93 15.69 10.09
C GLY A 109 17.60 14.94 10.08
N LEU A 110 16.88 14.94 8.94
CA LEU A 110 15.58 14.30 8.80
C LEU A 110 15.71 12.78 8.89
N GLY A 111 14.80 12.12 9.62
CA GLY A 111 14.72 10.66 9.63
C GLY A 111 14.12 10.16 8.31
N ILE A 112 14.97 9.62 7.43
CA ILE A 112 14.58 9.13 6.11
C ILE A 112 13.85 7.79 6.25
N PRO A 113 12.59 7.69 5.77
CA PRO A 113 11.86 6.43 5.71
C PRO A 113 12.63 5.32 4.99
N SER A 114 12.38 4.09 5.42
CA SER A 114 12.91 2.89 4.77
C SER A 114 12.33 2.67 3.37
N VAL A 115 12.96 1.78 2.60
CA VAL A 115 12.46 1.36 1.28
C VAL A 115 11.01 0.86 1.38
N GLU A 116 10.70 0.04 2.39
CA GLU A 116 9.37 -0.53 2.57
C GLU A 116 8.32 0.54 2.88
N GLU A 117 8.69 1.57 3.66
CA GLU A 117 7.82 2.71 3.91
C GLU A 117 7.56 3.51 2.63
N TYR A 118 8.58 3.77 1.82
CA TYR A 118 8.38 4.45 0.53
C TYR A 118 7.57 3.61 -0.47
N VAL A 119 7.78 2.28 -0.53
CA VAL A 119 6.98 1.39 -1.39
C VAL A 119 5.51 1.46 -0.98
N GLU A 120 5.25 1.38 0.34
CA GLU A 120 3.90 1.53 0.89
C GLU A 120 3.33 2.90 0.51
N ALA A 121 4.07 4.00 0.72
CA ALA A 121 3.60 5.35 0.42
C ALA A 121 3.33 5.58 -1.06
N VAL A 122 4.27 5.25 -1.95
CA VAL A 122 4.13 5.41 -3.41
C VAL A 122 2.94 4.59 -3.94
N GLY A 123 2.68 3.42 -3.37
CA GLY A 123 1.51 2.61 -3.68
C GLY A 123 0.17 3.23 -3.22
N GLN A 124 0.18 4.21 -2.31
CA GLN A 124 -1.04 4.81 -1.76
C GLN A 124 -1.29 6.25 -2.20
N VAL A 125 -0.25 7.06 -2.30
CA VAL A 125 -0.39 8.47 -2.67
C VAL A 125 -0.71 8.61 -4.15
N THR A 126 -1.56 9.58 -4.50
CA THR A 126 -1.87 9.86 -5.90
C THR A 126 -0.87 10.87 -6.45
N LEU A 127 0.18 10.35 -7.09
CA LEU A 127 1.12 11.17 -7.84
C LEU A 127 0.54 11.53 -9.21
N SER A 128 0.67 12.80 -9.59
CA SER A 128 0.36 13.24 -10.95
C SER A 128 1.39 12.69 -11.95
N ARG A 129 1.03 12.69 -13.24
CA ARG A 129 1.95 12.27 -14.31
C ARG A 129 3.25 13.09 -14.33
N PRO A 130 3.23 14.43 -14.20
CA PRO A 130 4.45 15.23 -14.08
C PRO A 130 5.31 14.85 -12.87
N GLN A 131 4.72 14.64 -11.69
CA GLN A 131 5.46 14.24 -10.49
C GLN A 131 6.13 12.87 -10.67
N THR A 132 5.39 11.91 -11.22
CA THR A 132 5.91 10.57 -11.55
C THR A 132 7.08 10.67 -12.54
N ALA A 133 6.97 11.51 -13.57
CA ALA A 133 8.04 11.74 -14.55
C ALA A 133 9.30 12.36 -13.92
N MET A 134 9.16 13.36 -13.04
CA MET A 134 10.31 13.95 -12.33
C MET A 134 11.03 12.92 -11.46
N LEU A 135 10.28 12.17 -10.65
CA LEU A 135 10.82 11.14 -9.76
C LEU A 135 11.52 10.03 -10.53
N THR A 136 10.91 9.58 -11.65
CA THR A 136 11.51 8.57 -12.54
C THR A 136 12.80 9.10 -13.16
N ALA A 137 12.81 10.33 -13.67
CA ALA A 137 14.00 10.92 -14.29
C ALA A 137 15.15 11.09 -13.30
N LEU A 138 14.87 11.53 -12.08
CA LEU A 138 15.86 11.60 -11.01
C LEU A 138 16.38 10.21 -10.61
N CYS A 139 15.49 9.22 -10.54
CA CYS A 139 15.87 7.83 -10.23
C CYS A 139 16.78 7.20 -11.30
N LEU A 140 16.57 7.56 -12.57
CA LEU A 140 17.42 7.16 -13.69
C LEU A 140 18.77 7.88 -13.69
N ALA A 141 18.81 9.13 -13.23
CA ALA A 141 20.06 9.89 -13.09
C ALA A 141 20.94 9.39 -11.94
N GLY A 142 20.36 8.77 -10.91
CA GLY A 142 21.11 8.22 -9.78
C GLY A 142 21.95 9.28 -9.08
N GLU A 143 23.20 8.94 -8.77
CA GLU A 143 24.15 9.81 -8.06
C GLU A 143 24.58 11.03 -8.88
N ASP A 144 24.46 11.00 -10.21
CA ASP A 144 24.78 12.17 -11.05
C ASP A 144 23.77 13.31 -10.86
N GLY A 145 22.55 12.97 -10.41
CA GLY A 145 21.45 13.88 -10.19
C GLY A 145 20.99 14.64 -11.44
N LEU A 146 20.07 15.58 -11.24
CA LEU A 146 19.60 16.49 -12.29
C LEU A 146 19.62 17.94 -11.83
N THR A 147 19.90 18.86 -12.75
CA THR A 147 19.67 20.29 -12.55
C THR A 147 18.17 20.60 -12.59
N ASP A 148 17.76 21.73 -12.00
CA ASP A 148 16.35 22.14 -11.95
C ASP A 148 15.75 22.28 -13.36
N ALA A 149 16.54 22.79 -14.32
CA ALA A 149 16.17 22.83 -15.75
C ALA A 149 15.87 21.44 -16.32
N ARG A 150 16.70 20.43 -16.02
CA ARG A 150 16.51 19.05 -16.50
C ARG A 150 15.30 18.39 -15.84
N ILE A 151 15.06 18.64 -14.57
CA ILE A 151 13.87 18.17 -13.85
C ILE A 151 12.60 18.76 -14.48
N ALA A 152 12.58 20.08 -14.69
CA ALA A 152 11.45 20.77 -15.31
C ALA A 152 11.15 20.23 -16.71
N ARG A 153 12.19 20.06 -17.54
CA ARG A 153 12.06 19.50 -18.89
C ARG A 153 11.51 18.08 -18.88
N ALA A 154 11.98 17.22 -17.97
CA ALA A 154 11.55 15.83 -17.87
C ALA A 154 10.04 15.69 -17.60
N ALA A 155 9.45 16.66 -16.90
CA ALA A 155 8.03 16.67 -16.56
C ALA A 155 7.18 17.66 -17.37
N GLY A 156 7.76 18.30 -18.39
CA GLY A 156 7.07 19.23 -19.28
C GLY A 156 6.71 20.57 -18.64
N TYR A 157 7.36 20.97 -17.55
CA TYR A 157 7.19 22.29 -16.96
C TYR A 157 7.96 23.35 -17.73
N LYS A 158 7.33 24.52 -17.93
CA LYS A 158 7.97 25.69 -18.55
C LYS A 158 8.90 26.46 -17.61
N SER A 159 8.77 26.25 -16.30
CA SER A 159 9.59 26.95 -15.31
C SER A 159 10.07 26.01 -14.21
N GLU A 160 11.33 26.20 -13.83
CA GLU A 160 12.01 25.47 -12.75
C GLU A 160 11.28 25.64 -11.42
N ALA A 161 10.84 26.86 -11.10
CA ALA A 161 10.07 27.14 -9.90
C ALA A 161 8.78 26.29 -9.81
N SER A 162 8.09 26.05 -10.93
CA SER A 162 6.88 25.22 -10.93
C SER A 162 7.20 23.74 -10.75
N ALA A 163 8.27 23.26 -11.39
CA ALA A 163 8.76 21.89 -11.22
C ALA A 163 9.18 21.63 -9.77
N ASN A 164 9.96 22.55 -9.18
CA ASN A 164 10.39 22.47 -7.78
C ASN A 164 9.21 22.44 -6.80
N ARG A 165 8.20 23.30 -6.99
CA ARG A 165 6.97 23.24 -6.18
C ARG A 165 6.23 21.92 -6.34
N SER A 166 6.14 21.39 -7.56
CA SER A 166 5.47 20.12 -7.80
C SER A 166 6.22 18.93 -7.18
N LEU A 167 7.56 18.97 -7.21
CA LEU A 167 8.41 17.98 -6.58
C LEU A 167 8.29 18.04 -5.05
N ALA A 168 8.35 19.24 -4.46
CA ALA A 168 8.11 19.42 -3.04
C ALA A 168 6.72 18.91 -2.63
N ALA A 169 5.68 19.21 -3.41
CA ALA A 169 4.33 18.71 -3.17
C ALA A 169 4.24 17.17 -3.23
N ALA A 170 4.99 16.51 -4.11
CA ALA A 170 5.05 15.04 -4.13
C ALA A 170 5.65 14.49 -2.83
N GLY A 171 6.69 15.14 -2.32
CA GLY A 171 7.30 14.79 -1.05
C GLY A 171 6.37 15.04 0.13
N LEU A 172 5.60 16.13 0.14
CA LEU A 172 4.60 16.42 1.17
C LEU A 172 3.48 15.37 1.20
N LEU A 173 3.01 14.90 0.04
CA LEU A 173 2.01 13.81 -0.02
C LEU A 173 2.53 12.52 0.62
N ILE A 174 3.79 12.18 0.35
CA ILE A 174 4.45 11.01 0.96
C ILE A 174 4.66 11.23 2.47
N ALA A 175 5.09 12.43 2.87
CA ALA A 175 5.28 12.80 4.26
C ALA A 175 3.98 12.69 5.06
N GLU A 176 2.89 13.23 4.53
CA GLU A 176 1.57 13.19 5.14
C GLU A 176 1.10 11.74 5.32
N TYR A 177 1.23 10.91 4.28
CA TYR A 177 0.90 9.49 4.38
C TYR A 177 1.72 8.78 5.45
N LEU A 178 3.04 9.03 5.50
CA LEU A 178 3.94 8.39 6.46
C LEU A 178 3.93 9.05 7.84
N SER A 179 3.20 10.15 8.01
CA SER A 179 3.21 10.98 9.23
C SER A 179 4.63 11.42 9.62
N VAL A 180 5.44 11.80 8.63
CA VAL A 180 6.78 12.35 8.81
C VAL A 180 6.69 13.87 8.93
N ASP A 181 7.30 14.44 9.96
CA ASP A 181 7.45 15.90 10.04
C ASP A 181 8.60 16.33 9.13
N THR A 182 8.29 17.12 8.11
CA THR A 182 9.26 17.62 7.13
C THR A 182 9.69 19.06 7.41
N ARG A 183 9.41 19.59 8.60
CA ARG A 183 9.96 20.88 9.04
C ARG A 183 11.44 20.69 9.40
N ALA A 184 12.30 21.51 8.81
CA ALA A 184 13.72 21.53 9.16
C ALA A 184 13.91 22.06 10.59
N ARG A 185 14.99 21.62 11.25
CA ARG A 185 15.25 21.90 12.67
C ARG A 185 15.58 23.38 12.95
N ASP A 186 16.05 24.12 11.96
CA ASP A 186 16.42 25.52 12.05
C ASP A 186 15.71 26.34 10.94
N ASP A 187 14.65 27.07 11.32
CA ASP A 187 14.05 28.21 10.58
C ASP A 187 13.57 28.02 9.13
N ALA A 188 12.62 27.11 8.92
CA ALA A 188 11.67 27.30 7.82
C ALA A 188 10.24 26.99 8.28
N ASP A 189 9.42 28.04 8.34
CA ASP A 189 7.95 27.97 8.53
C ASP A 189 7.24 27.21 7.38
N THR A 190 8.01 26.78 6.36
CA THR A 190 7.54 26.04 5.21
C THR A 190 8.07 24.61 5.24
N PRO A 191 7.20 23.59 5.29
CA PRO A 191 7.64 22.20 5.23
C PRO A 191 8.32 21.91 3.89
N ASP A 192 9.54 21.36 3.93
CA ASP A 192 10.29 21.00 2.72
C ASP A 192 10.06 19.53 2.38
N GLY A 193 8.98 19.24 1.67
CA GLY A 193 8.73 17.89 1.18
C GLY A 193 9.83 17.38 0.25
N ALA A 194 10.60 18.27 -0.39
CA ALA A 194 11.64 17.86 -1.31
C ALA A 194 12.86 17.25 -0.59
N ALA A 195 13.15 17.70 0.64
CA ALA A 195 14.18 17.11 1.51
C ALA A 195 13.86 15.65 1.90
N LEU A 196 12.57 15.31 2.02
CA LEU A 196 12.14 13.91 2.23
C LEU A 196 12.42 13.04 1.01
N LEU A 197 12.48 13.61 -0.19
CA LEU A 197 12.72 12.85 -1.42
C LEU A 197 14.21 12.66 -1.72
N GLY A 198 15.03 13.61 -1.29
CA GLY A 198 16.43 13.65 -1.64
C GLY A 198 17.11 14.92 -1.18
N PHE A 199 18.29 15.16 -1.74
CA PHE A 199 19.15 16.25 -1.33
C PHE A 199 19.71 17.01 -2.54
N ARG A 200 20.37 18.15 -2.26
CA ARG A 200 21.00 18.97 -3.30
C ARG A 200 22.51 18.95 -3.10
N THR A 201 23.25 18.74 -4.17
CA THR A 201 24.70 18.91 -4.20
C THR A 201 25.07 20.40 -4.21
N ALA A 202 26.32 20.73 -3.88
CA ALA A 202 26.83 22.08 -4.10
C ALA A 202 26.89 22.35 -5.62
N GLY A 203 26.64 23.60 -6.03
CA GLY A 203 26.90 24.04 -7.41
C GLY A 203 28.40 23.97 -7.71
N GLU A 204 28.75 23.68 -8.98
CA GLU A 204 30.15 23.66 -9.41
C GLU A 204 30.73 25.08 -9.49
N LEU A 205 29.86 26.09 -9.68
CA LEU A 205 30.19 27.51 -9.74
C LEU A 205 29.39 28.33 -8.73
N GLU A 206 29.95 29.46 -8.32
CA GLU A 206 29.28 30.43 -7.45
C GLU A 206 28.02 30.98 -8.15
N GLY A 207 26.86 30.76 -7.52
CA GLY A 207 25.55 31.12 -8.07
C GLY A 207 24.84 30.02 -8.89
N GLU A 208 25.49 28.88 -9.13
CA GLU A 208 24.84 27.74 -9.78
C GLU A 208 24.00 26.92 -8.77
N THR A 209 22.77 26.59 -9.16
CA THR A 209 21.95 25.67 -8.39
C THR A 209 22.47 24.26 -8.59
N GLY A 210 23.04 23.67 -7.53
CA GLY A 210 23.58 22.31 -7.60
C GLY A 210 22.51 21.27 -7.95
N ARG A 211 22.97 20.07 -8.32
CA ARG A 211 22.11 18.99 -8.82
C ARG A 211 21.32 18.35 -7.70
N ARG A 212 20.09 17.96 -7.99
CA ARG A 212 19.22 17.22 -7.07
C ARG A 212 19.41 15.72 -7.27
N ILE A 213 19.58 15.01 -6.17
CA ILE A 213 19.75 13.55 -6.10
C ILE A 213 18.66 13.02 -5.18
N LEU A 214 18.00 11.92 -5.54
CA LEU A 214 17.03 11.26 -4.66
C LEU A 214 17.74 10.40 -3.63
N HIS A 215 17.14 10.25 -2.45
CA HIS A 215 17.56 9.23 -1.50
C HIS A 215 17.50 7.85 -2.16
N PRO A 216 18.48 6.96 -1.93
CA PRO A 216 18.49 5.63 -2.53
C PRO A 216 17.25 4.83 -2.17
N GLU A 217 16.69 5.05 -0.97
CA GLU A 217 15.47 4.42 -0.48
C GLU A 217 14.26 4.76 -1.38
N VAL A 218 14.14 6.03 -1.80
CA VAL A 218 13.10 6.52 -2.71
C VAL A 218 13.26 5.90 -4.10
N CYS A 219 14.48 5.90 -4.63
CA CYS A 219 14.78 5.30 -5.93
C CYS A 219 14.41 3.82 -5.98
N HIS A 220 14.78 3.06 -4.94
CA HIS A 220 14.45 1.65 -4.86
C HIS A 220 12.93 1.44 -4.84
N ALA A 221 12.22 2.21 -4.01
CA ALA A 221 10.77 2.10 -3.91
C ALA A 221 10.05 2.43 -5.22
N LEU A 222 10.48 3.47 -5.93
CA LEU A 222 9.90 3.85 -7.23
C LEU A 222 10.05 2.73 -8.26
N ARG A 223 11.22 2.06 -8.32
CA ARG A 223 11.46 0.94 -9.25
C ARG A 223 10.64 -0.30 -8.93
N MET A 224 10.20 -0.46 -7.69
CA MET A 224 9.31 -1.57 -7.30
C MET A 224 7.83 -1.25 -7.57
N ALA A 225 7.44 0.02 -7.48
CA ALA A 225 6.04 0.44 -7.46
C ALA A 225 5.52 1.02 -8.78
N LEU A 226 6.40 1.49 -9.66
CA LEU A 226 6.09 2.14 -10.95
C LEU A 226 6.67 1.35 -12.13
#